data_AF-A0AAV8WX07-F1
#
_entry.id   AF-A0AAV8WX07-F1
#
_cell.length_a   1.000
_cell.length_b   1.000
_cell.length_c   1.000
_cell.angle_alpha   90.00
_cell.angle_beta   90.00
_cell.angle_gamma   90.00
#
_symmetry.space_group_name_H-M   'P 1'
#
loop_
_entity.id
_entity.type
_entity.pdbx_description
1 polymer ?
#
loop_
_entity_poly.entity_id
_entity_poly.type
_entity_poly.pdbx_seq_one_letter_code
_entity_poly.pdbx_strand_id
1 'polypeptide(L)' 'MFRLLEYESCEKLYRDIMEQLTFRQKHPRTSDKYSQLSASIRLRLKQFNNEVGQLNKKLGVTTTSGNMYPSHLIINLKH' A
#
# COMPACT_ATOMS: atom_id res chain seq x y z
N MET A 1 17.90 15.71 -8.84
CA MET A 1 16.68 15.35 -9.60
C MET A 1 16.14 13.95 -9.29
N PHE A 2 16.88 13.04 -8.63
CA PHE A 2 16.40 11.68 -8.27
C PHE A 2 15.23 11.64 -7.25
N ARG A 3 15.11 12.66 -6.40
CA ARG A 3 14.13 12.70 -5.30
C ARG A 3 12.67 12.83 -5.76
N LEU A 4 12.42 13.47 -6.92
CA LEU A 4 11.08 13.61 -7.50
C LEU A 4 10.58 12.30 -8.09
N LEU A 5 11.45 11.55 -8.78
CA LEU A 5 11.10 10.27 -9.39
C LEU A 5 10.72 9.20 -8.36
N GLU A 6 11.44 9.14 -7.23
CA GLU A 6 11.11 8.20 -6.15
C GLU A 6 9.78 8.55 -5.47
N TYR A 7 9.49 9.85 -5.35
CA TYR A 7 8.21 10.33 -4.83
C TYR A 7 7.04 10.04 -5.78
N GLU A 8 7.20 10.32 -7.08
CA GLU A 8 6.20 10.01 -8.11
C GLU A 8 5.92 8.50 -8.19
N SER A 9 6.95 7.66 -8.04
CA SER A 9 6.79 6.21 -7.96
C SER A 9 5.95 5.79 -6.74
N CYS A 10 6.26 6.35 -5.56
CA CYS A 10 5.51 6.09 -4.34
C CYS A 10 4.05 6.53 -4.47
N GLU A 11 3.81 7.72 -5.03
CA GLU A 11 2.47 8.27 -5.23
C GLU A 11 1.66 7.40 -6.20
N LYS A 12 2.28 6.97 -7.31
CA LYS A 12 1.65 6.07 -8.27
C LYS A 12 1.27 4.74 -7.61
N LEU A 13 2.17 4.13 -6.84
CA LEU A 13 1.90 2.88 -6.14
C LEU A 13 0.75 3.03 -5.13
N TYR A 14 0.69 4.16 -4.42
CA TYR A 14 -0.43 4.48 -3.54
C TYR A 14 -1.76 4.56 -4.29
N ARG A 15 -1.80 5.28 -5.42
CA ARG A 15 -3.00 5.40 -6.26
C ARG A 15 -3.48 4.03 -6.75
N ASP A 16 -2.57 3.19 -7.23
CA ASP A 16 -2.87 1.82 -7.68
C ASP A 16 -3.46 0.94 -6.56
N ILE A 17 -2.98 1.10 -5.32
CA ILE A 17 -3.50 0.39 -4.15
C ILE A 17 -4.93 0.85 -3.84
N MET A 18 -5.19 2.17 -3.89
CA MET A 18 -6.51 2.75 -3.64
C MET A 18 -7.53 2.34 -4.70
N GLU A 19 -7.11 2.25 -5.97
CA GLU A 19 -7.96 1.76 -7.05
C GLU A 19 -8.32 0.29 -6.84
N GLN A 20 -7.35 -0.57 -6.50
CA GLN A 20 -7.63 -1.98 -6.19
C GLN A 20 -8.54 -2.17 -4.97
N LEU A 21 -8.41 -1.33 -3.94
CA LEU A 21 -9.33 -1.36 -2.80
C LEU A 21 -10.75 -0.99 -3.20
N THR A 22 -10.90 0.03 -4.05
CA THR A 22 -12.19 0.41 -4.62
C THR A 22 -12.78 -0.72 -5.45
N PHE A 23 -11.96 -1.38 -6.27
CA PHE A 23 -12.38 -2.50 -7.09
C PHE A 23 -12.76 -3.72 -6.23
N ARG A 24 -11.99 -4.03 -5.18
CA ARG A 24 -12.29 -5.09 -4.22
C ARG A 24 -13.64 -4.89 -3.54
N GLN A 25 -14.01 -3.65 -3.19
CA GLN A 25 -15.29 -3.36 -2.55
C GLN A 25 -16.51 -3.69 -3.43
N LYS A 26 -16.33 -3.81 -4.75
CA LYS A 26 -17.39 -4.23 -5.68
C LYS A 26 -17.65 -5.75 -5.66
N HIS A 27 -16.79 -6.52 -5.01
CA HIS A 27 -16.90 -7.98 -4.95
C HIS A 27 -17.35 -8.46 -3.57
N PRO A 28 -18.22 -9.49 -3.47
CA PRO A 28 -18.56 -10.12 -2.20
C PRO A 28 -17.32 -10.69 -1.49
N ARG A 29 -17.26 -10.60 -0.16
CA ARG A 29 -16.11 -11.09 0.65
C ARG A 29 -15.82 -12.58 0.48
N THR A 30 -16.84 -13.36 0.11
CA THR A 30 -16.75 -14.81 -0.13
C THR A 30 -16.31 -15.16 -1.55
N SER A 31 -16.18 -14.16 -2.44
CA SER A 31 -15.75 -14.38 -3.81
C SER A 31 -14.25 -14.64 -3.87
N ASP A 32 -13.84 -15.61 -4.68
CA ASP A 32 -12.43 -15.82 -5.03
C ASP A 32 -11.76 -14.55 -5.57
N LYS A 33 -12.53 -13.71 -6.28
CA LYS A 33 -12.03 -12.43 -6.79
C LYS A 33 -11.68 -11.47 -5.67
N TYR A 34 -12.48 -11.43 -4.59
CA TYR A 34 -12.19 -10.63 -3.41
C TYR A 34 -10.92 -11.13 -2.71
N SER A 35 -10.74 -12.45 -2.59
CA SER A 35 -9.55 -13.08 -2.01
C SER A 35 -8.29 -12.78 -2.82
N GLN A 36 -8.35 -12.90 -4.14
CA GLN A 36 -7.25 -12.56 -5.05
C GLN A 36 -6.86 -11.08 -4.97
N LEU A 37 -7.85 -10.19 -5.00
CA LEU A 37 -7.62 -8.74 -4.87
C LEU A 37 -7.01 -8.41 -3.51
N SER A 38 -7.49 -9.03 -2.43
CA SER A 38 -6.95 -8.84 -1.08
C SER A 38 -5.49 -9.28 -0.98
N ALA A 39 -5.11 -10.39 -1.61
CA ALA A 39 -3.73 -10.85 -1.68
C ALA A 39 -2.84 -9.87 -2.47
N SER A 40 -3.30 -9.40 -3.64
CA SER A 40 -2.60 -8.39 -4.44
C SER A 40 -2.38 -7.09 -3.67
N ILE A 41 -3.41 -6.59 -3.00
CA ILE A 41 -3.35 -5.36 -2.19
C ILE A 41 -2.33 -5.51 -1.05
N ARG A 42 -2.30 -6.65 -0.35
CA ARG A 42 -1.28 -6.91 0.70
C ARG A 42 0.14 -6.85 0.16
N LEU A 43 0.39 -7.48 -1.00
CA LEU A 43 1.70 -7.47 -1.62
C LEU A 43 2.15 -6.05 -1.98
N ARG A 44 1.27 -5.28 -2.62
CA ARG A 44 1.56 -3.89 -3.02
C ARG A 44 1.74 -2.96 -1.83
N LEU A 45 0.96 -3.12 -0.76
CA LEU A 45 1.16 -2.38 0.49
C LEU A 45 2.53 -2.68 1.13
N LYS A 46 3.01 -3.93 1.06
CA LYS A 46 4.35 -4.27 1.54
C LYS A 46 5.43 -3.59 0.70
N GLN A 47 5.25 -3.52 -0.63
CA GLN A 47 6.14 -2.79 -1.53
C GLN A 47 6.15 -1.30 -1.19
N PHE A 48 4.98 -0.69 -1.02
CA PHE A 48 4.84 0.72 -0.65
C PHE A 48 5.55 1.06 0.66
N ASN A 49 5.34 0.24 1.70
CA ASN A 49 6.04 0.42 2.98
C ASN A 49 7.56 0.30 2.84
N ASN A 50 8.05 -0.57 1.96
CA ASN A 50 9.49 -0.70 1.70
C ASN A 50 10.02 0.53 0.97
N GLU A 51 9.36 0.99 -0.10
CA GLU A 51 9.76 2.18 -0.85
C GLU A 51 9.77 3.43 0.03
N VAL A 52 8.70 3.66 0.80
CA VAL A 52 8.62 4.76 1.77
C VAL A 52 9.69 4.63 2.86
N GLY A 53 9.95 3.41 3.36
CA GLY A 53 11.01 3.16 4.33
C GLY A 53 12.41 3.47 3.79
N GLN A 54 12.68 3.10 2.54
CA GLN A 54 13.94 3.42 1.86
C GLN A 54 14.08 4.91 1.60
N LEU A 55 13.01 5.57 1.16
CA LEU A 55 12.98 7.01 0.94
C LEU A 55 13.23 7.77 2.25
N ASN A 56 12.57 7.39 3.34
CA ASN A 56 12.78 7.96 4.67
C ASN A 56 14.23 7.80 5.16
N LYS A 57 14.83 6.62 4.97
CA LYS A 57 16.26 6.39 5.27
C LYS A 57 17.18 7.31 4.46
N LYS A 58 16.92 7.47 3.16
CA LYS A 58 17.68 8.39 2.28
C LYS A 58 17.50 9.86 2.67
N LEU A 59 16.35 10.21 3.25
CA LEU A 59 16.04 11.56 3.72
C LEU A 59 16.56 11.83 5.14
N GLY A 60 17.12 10.84 5.84
CA GLY A 60 17.55 10.96 7.24
C GLY A 60 16.39 11.12 8.23
N VAL A 61 15.15 10.99 7.75
CA VAL A 61 13.94 11.09 8.57
C VAL A 61 13.66 9.71 9.13
N THR A 62 14.06 9.48 10.39
CA THR A 62 13.67 8.27 11.12
C THR A 62 12.25 8.46 11.64
N THR A 63 11.27 8.37 10.75
CA THR A 63 9.88 8.20 11.20
C THR A 63 9.81 6.79 11.77
N THR A 64 9.68 6.68 13.09
CA THR A 64 9.48 5.42 13.82
C THR A 64 8.50 4.58 13.03
N SER A 65 8.98 3.43 12.53
CA SER A 65 8.30 2.51 11.64
C SER A 65 7.16 1.78 12.34
N GLY A 66 6.19 2.53 12.88
CA GLY A 66 4.92 2.02 13.31
C GLY A 66 4.04 1.92 12.09
N ASN A 67 3.97 0.71 11.50
CA ASN A 67 2.91 0.25 10.61
C ASN A 67 2.09 1.40 10.00
N MET A 68 2.63 2.08 8.99
CA MET A 68 1.98 3.19 8.28
C MET A 68 0.90 2.68 7.31
N TYR A 69 0.15 1.67 7.76
CA TYR A 69 -1.13 1.33 7.17
C TYR A 69 -2.12 2.32 7.80
N PRO A 70 -2.89 3.07 7.01
CA PRO A 70 -4.08 3.71 7.53
C PRO A 70 -4.87 2.63 8.28
N SER A 71 -5.27 2.90 9.52
CA SER A 71 -5.96 1.93 10.38
C SER A 71 -7.15 1.27 9.67
N HIS A 72 -7.80 2.00 8.75
CA HIS A 72 -8.87 1.51 7.88
C HIS A 72 -8.44 0.35 6.94
N LEU A 73 -7.19 0.33 6.48
CA LEU A 73 -6.65 -0.70 5.58
C LEU A 73 -6.34 -2.03 6.30
N ILE A 74 -5.87 -1.99 7.55
CA ILE A 74 -5.57 -3.22 8.33
C ILE A 74 -6.86 -4.01 8.63
N ILE A 75 -7.95 -3.30 8.96
CA ILE A 75 -9.22 -3.92 9.38
C ILE A 75 -9.85 -4.73 8.22
N ASN A 76 -9.52 -4.40 6.97
CA ASN A 76 -10.09 -5.06 5.79
C ASN A 76 -9.23 -6.20 5.22
N LEU A 77 -8.09 -6.53 5.84
CA LEU A 77 -7.18 -7.57 5.36
C LEU A 77 -7.00 -8.74 6.32
N LYS A 78 -7.63 -8.66 7.51
CA LYS A 78 -7.78 -9.79 8.45
C LYS A 78 -9.09 -10.53 8.14
N HIS A 79 -9.00 -11.58 7.34
CA HIS A 79 -9.90 -12.74 7.37
C HIS A 79 -9.03 -13.97 7.17
#